data_AF-A0A2W7CBS6-F1
#
_entry.id   AF-A0A2W7CBS6-F1
#
_cell.length_a   1.000
_cell.length_b   1.000
_cell.length_c   1.000
_cell.angle_alpha   90.00
_cell.angle_beta   90.00
_cell.angle_gamma   90.00
#
_symmetry.space_group_name_H-M   'P 1'
#
loop_
_entity.id
_entity.type
_entity.pdbx_description
1 polymer ?
#
loop_
_entity_poly.entity_id
_entity_poly.type
_entity_poly.pdbx_seq_one_letter_code
_entity_poly.pdbx_strand_id
1 'polypeptide(L)' 'MTISILAEISEDLHGALSGYLENHANWDQDRLFAAALSLFLLQNEEGDSTGASLSSQQAARVYLDSVFQHPV' A
#
# COMPACT_ATOMS: atom_id res chain seq x y z
N MET A 1 -8.09 13.94 3.42
CA MET A 1 -8.38 13.41 4.77
C MET A 1 -7.65 12.09 4.90
N THR A 2 -6.85 11.92 5.94
CA THR A 2 -6.09 10.68 6.20
C THR A 2 -6.63 10.01 7.47
N ILE A 3 -6.53 8.68 7.53
CA ILE A 3 -6.87 7.88 8.71
C ILE A 3 -5.56 7.29 9.23
N SER A 4 -5.23 7.53 10.50
CA SER A 4 -4.07 6.91 11.14
C SER A 4 -4.40 5.49 11.59
N ILE A 5 -3.51 4.55 11.29
CA ILE A 5 -3.63 3.15 11.70
C ILE A 5 -2.41 2.82 12.58
N LEU A 6 -2.67 2.25 13.75
CA LEU A 6 -1.64 1.69 14.62
C LEU A 6 -1.65 0.17 14.46
N ALA A 7 -0.52 -0.41 14.06
CA ALA A 7 -0.37 -1.85 13.90
C ALA A 7 1.00 -2.29 14.42
N GLU A 8 1.03 -3.44 15.08
CA GLU A 8 2.27 -4.11 15.46
C GLU A 8 2.72 -5.03 14.31
N ILE A 9 4.01 -5.04 14.03
CA ILE A 9 4.64 -5.90 13.02
C ILE A 9 5.78 -6.70 13.64
N SER A 10 6.14 -7.84 13.05
CA SER A 10 7.30 -8.61 13.50
C SER A 10 8.60 -7.82 13.30
N GLU A 11 9.58 -8.06 14.17
CA GLU A 11 10.90 -7.41 14.09
C GLU A 11 11.60 -7.69 12.76
N ASP A 12 11.49 -8.92 12.25
CA ASP A 12 12.07 -9.30 10.95
C ASP A 12 11.47 -8.47 9.79
N LEU A 13 10.16 -8.23 9.82
CA LEU A 13 9.48 -7.41 8.81
C LEU A 13 9.89 -5.94 8.93
N HIS A 14 10.03 -5.45 10.17
CA HIS A 14 10.56 -4.11 10.41
C HIS A 14 11.98 -3.97 9.87
N GLY A 15 12.86 -4.95 10.09
CA GLY A 15 14.22 -4.94 9.54
C GLY A 15 14.25 -4.87 8.02
N ALA A 16 13.40 -5.67 7.34
CA ALA A 16 13.27 -5.63 5.89
C ALA A 16 12.73 -4.27 5.39
N LEU A 17 11.75 -3.70 6.10
CA LEU A 17 11.19 -2.38 5.82
C LEU A 17 12.27 -1.29 5.91
N SER A 18 13.01 -1.23 7.02
CA SER A 18 14.08 -0.25 7.23
C SER A 18 15.14 -0.37 6.13
N GLY A 19 15.59 -1.60 5.84
CA GLY A 19 16.58 -1.83 4.78
C GLY A 19 16.08 -1.41 3.39
N TYR A 20 14.80 -1.57 3.09
CA TYR A 20 14.23 -1.09 1.83
C TYR A 20 14.25 0.45 1.76
N LEU A 21 13.78 1.13 2.81
CA LEU A 21 13.68 2.60 2.85
C LEU A 21 15.05 3.28 2.82
N GLU A 22 16.06 2.72 3.50
CA GLU A 22 17.44 3.23 3.48
C GLU A 22 18.04 3.27 2.07
N ASN A 23 17.63 2.34 1.21
CA ASN A 23 18.13 2.22 -0.16
C ASN A 23 17.28 2.98 -1.19
N HIS A 24 16.14 3.54 -0.80
CA HIS A 24 15.20 4.21 -1.71
C HIS A 24 14.75 5.56 -1.16
N ALA A 25 15.55 6.61 -1.44
CA ALA A 25 15.33 7.96 -0.92
C ALA A 25 14.00 8.63 -1.32
N ASN A 26 13.30 8.08 -2.31
CA ASN A 26 11.98 8.56 -2.74
C ASN A 26 10.82 7.87 -2.02
N TRP A 27 11.07 6.88 -1.17
CA TRP A 27 10.05 6.18 -0.40
C TRP A 27 10.08 6.60 1.06
N ASP A 28 8.89 6.70 1.63
CA ASP A 28 8.67 6.79 3.06
C ASP A 28 7.78 5.62 3.51
N GLN A 29 7.68 5.47 4.82
CA GLN A 29 6.94 4.40 5.46
C GLN A 29 5.45 4.43 5.09
N ASP A 30 4.83 5.61 5.04
CA ASP A 30 3.40 5.77 4.73
C ASP A 30 3.09 5.38 3.30
N ARG A 31 3.93 5.80 2.35
CA ARG A 31 3.85 5.48 0.93
C ARG A 31 4.03 3.99 0.69
N LEU A 32 4.99 3.36 1.37
CA LEU A 32 5.21 1.93 1.28
C LEU A 32 4.00 1.16 1.82
N PHE A 33 3.47 1.54 2.97
CA PHE A 33 2.28 0.89 3.51
C PHE A 33 1.05 1.10 2.64
N ALA A 34 0.84 2.30 2.10
CA ALA A 34 -0.25 2.57 1.16
C ALA A 34 -0.13 1.70 -0.09
N ALA A 35 1.06 1.58 -0.67
CA ALA A 35 1.32 0.72 -1.83
C ALA A 35 1.12 -0.76 -1.51
N ALA A 36 1.68 -1.25 -0.39
CA ALA A 36 1.57 -2.65 0.00
C ALA A 36 0.14 -3.06 0.33
N LEU A 37 -0.58 -2.24 1.10
CA LEU A 37 -1.96 -2.51 1.49
C LEU A 37 -2.90 -2.48 0.28
N SER A 38 -2.80 -1.46 -0.56
CA SER A 38 -3.62 -1.37 -1.79
C SER A 38 -3.35 -2.52 -2.75
N LEU A 39 -2.08 -2.89 -2.95
CA LEU A 39 -1.71 -4.03 -3.77
C LEU A 39 -2.23 -5.35 -3.20
N PHE A 40 -2.13 -5.55 -1.89
CA PHE A 40 -2.67 -6.74 -1.22
C PHE A 40 -4.18 -6.86 -1.44
N LEU A 41 -4.93 -5.77 -1.28
CA LEU A 41 -6.37 -5.76 -1.52
C LEU A 41 -6.70 -6.11 -2.98
N LEU A 42 -5.99 -5.51 -3.95
CA LEU A 42 -6.19 -5.79 -5.37
C LEU A 42 -5.96 -7.26 -5.74
N GLN A 43 -4.91 -7.87 -5.19
CA GLN A 43 -4.57 -9.25 -5.46
C GLN A 43 -5.57 -10.25 -4.84
N ASN A 44 -6.22 -9.87 -3.74
CA ASN A 44 -7.09 -10.77 -2.97
C ASN A 44 -8.59 -10.51 -3.19
N GLU A 45 -8.98 -9.38 -3.77
CA GLU A 45 -10.38 -9.09 -4.13
C GLU A 45 -10.89 -9.88 -5.35
N GLU A 46 -10.02 -10.48 -6.17
CA GLU A 46 -10.43 -11.27 -7.35
C GLU A 46 -11.18 -12.57 -7.02
N GLY A 47 -11.27 -12.95 -5.74
CA GLY A 47 -11.96 -14.16 -5.29
C GLY A 47 -13.49 -14.06 -5.17
N ASP A 48 -14.06 -12.85 -5.11
CA ASP A 48 -15.51 -12.64 -4.97
C ASP A 48 -16.11 -12.15 -6.30
N SER A 49 -16.38 -13.12 -7.16
CA SER A 49 -16.75 -12.96 -8.55
C SER A 49 -18.14 -12.32 -8.74
N THR A 50 -18.25 -11.00 -8.60
CA THR A 50 -19.34 -10.19 -9.21
C THR A 50 -18.91 -8.72 -9.40
N GLY A 51 -18.14 -8.46 -10.46
CA GLY A 51 -17.86 -7.10 -10.94
C GLY A 51 -16.80 -6.34 -10.16
N ALA A 52 -16.08 -5.46 -10.84
CA ALA A 52 -15.13 -4.54 -10.22
C ALA A 52 -15.85 -3.72 -9.14
N SER A 53 -15.68 -4.09 -7.88
CA SER A 53 -16.24 -3.36 -6.75
C SER A 53 -15.61 -1.95 -6.72
N LEU A 54 -16.38 -0.97 -6.23
CA LEU A 54 -15.88 0.38 -6.00
C LEU A 54 -14.63 0.38 -5.09
N SER A 55 -14.52 -0.60 -4.19
CA SER A 55 -13.34 -0.84 -3.34
C SER A 55 -12.08 -1.16 -4.14
N SER A 56 -12.18 -2.05 -5.13
CA SER A 56 -11.05 -2.41 -6.02
C SER A 56 -10.56 -1.23 -6.84
N GLN A 57 -11.48 -0.41 -7.36
CA GLN A 57 -11.13 0.80 -8.10
C GLN A 57 -10.43 1.85 -7.21
N GLN A 58 -10.90 2.00 -5.97
CA GLN A 58 -10.29 2.89 -4.98
C GLN A 58 -8.89 2.40 -4.57
N ALA A 59 -8.72 1.10 -4.34
CA ALA A 59 -7.43 0.48 -4.04
C ALA A 59 -6.45 0.65 -5.21
N ALA A 60 -6.90 0.41 -6.45
CA ALA A 60 -6.09 0.61 -7.66
C ALA A 60 -5.57 2.04 -7.77
N ARG A 61 -6.44 3.03 -7.50
CA ARG A 61 -6.03 4.43 -7.51
C ARG A 61 -4.95 4.72 -6.46
N VAL A 62 -5.15 4.30 -5.22
CA VAL A 62 -4.17 4.51 -4.14
C VAL A 62 -2.85 3.82 -4.46
N TYR A 63 -2.88 2.61 -5.04
CA TYR A 63 -1.68 1.91 -5.47
C TYR A 63 -0.90 2.70 -6.53
N LEU A 64 -1.59 3.15 -7.58
CA LEU A 64 -0.97 3.92 -8.66
C LEU A 64 -0.41 5.27 -8.16
N ASP A 65 -1.17 5.99 -7.32
CA ASP A 65 -0.71 7.24 -6.72
C ASP A 65 0.54 7.01 -5.86
N SER A 66 0.55 5.92 -5.08
CA SER A 66 1.68 5.53 -4.23
C SER A 66 2.90 5.13 -5.06
N VAL A 67 2.76 4.41 -6.17
CA VAL A 67 3.92 3.97 -6.97
C VAL A 67 4.48 5.09 -7.85
N PHE A 68 3.63 5.93 -8.43
CA PHE A 68 4.03 6.90 -9.45
C PHE A 68 4.22 8.33 -8.95
N GLN A 69 4.00 8.61 -7.66
CA GLN A 69 4.09 9.97 -7.10
C GLN A 69 3.20 10.96 -7.86
N HIS A 70 2.00 10.55 -8.31
CA HIS A 70 1.11 11.49 -8.96
C HIS A 70 0.65 12.54 -7.92
N PRO A 71 0.99 13.82 -8.11
CA PRO A 71 0.46 14.85 -7.25
C PRO A 71 -1.05 14.94 -7.50
N VAL A 72 -1.84 14.76 -6.45
CA VAL A 72 -3.27 15.11 -6.43
C VAL A 72 -3.46 16.61 -6.22
#